data_AF-A0A557SI27-F1
#
_entry.id   AF-A0A557SI27-F1
#
_cell.length_a   1.000
_cell.length_b   1.000
_cell.length_c   1.000
_cell.angle_alpha   90.00
_cell.angle_beta   90.00
_cell.angle_gamma   90.00
#
_symmetry.space_group_name_H-M   'P 1'
#
loop_
_entity.id
_entity.type
_entity.pdbx_description
1 polymer ?
#
loop_
_entity_poly.entity_id
_entity_poly.type
_entity_poly.pdbx_seq_one_letter_code
_entity_poly.pdbx_strand_id
1 'polypeptide(L)'
;MEISGLYIYVDGSDLEEVSEQIESSLVEWLASNSMEANVVNHQHERTPDLSPEDYADWDLGLNITIGQINFLPELLDHTYGLALKHNRDFVVGYYSEASGISEDITFFGAESGKPKTEQITEFLK
;
A
#
# COMPACT_ATOMS: atom_id res chain seq x y z
N MET A 1 6.37 -19.45 6.70
CA MET A 1 6.92 -18.32 5.93
C MET A 1 7.22 -17.23 6.94
N GLU A 2 8.43 -16.68 6.95
CA GLU A 2 8.80 -15.66 7.93
C GLU A 2 8.53 -14.28 7.31
N ILE A 3 7.38 -13.69 7.63
CA ILE A 3 6.99 -12.37 7.15
C ILE A 3 7.74 -11.31 7.95
N SER A 4 8.44 -10.44 7.24
CA SER A 4 9.21 -9.33 7.81
C SER A 4 8.36 -8.07 7.96
N GLY A 5 7.36 -7.91 7.10
CA GLY A 5 6.36 -6.85 7.22
C GLY A 5 5.33 -6.87 6.09
N LEU A 6 4.54 -5.81 6.03
CA LEU A 6 3.46 -5.60 5.06
C LEU A 6 3.74 -4.36 4.22
N TYR A 7 3.15 -4.31 3.03
CA TYR A 7 2.97 -3.08 2.29
C TYR A 7 1.48 -2.84 2.01
N ILE A 8 1.12 -1.56 1.90
CA ILE A 8 -0.18 -1.11 1.42
C ILE A 8 0.09 -0.04 0.36
N TYR A 9 -0.15 -0.36 -0.92
CA TYR A 9 0.10 0.55 -2.04
C TYR A 9 -1.16 0.84 -2.83
N VAL A 10 -1.20 2.00 -3.48
CA VAL A 10 -2.23 2.32 -4.48
C VAL A 10 -2.04 1.38 -5.67
N ASP A 11 -3.14 0.82 -6.17
CA ASP A 11 -3.13 0.02 -7.40
C ASP A 11 -3.07 0.95 -8.63
N GLY A 12 -2.21 0.59 -9.58
CA GLY A 12 -1.97 1.35 -10.81
C GLY A 12 -0.82 2.35 -10.74
N SER A 13 -0.43 2.84 -11.91
CA SER A 13 0.77 3.67 -12.10
C SER A 13 0.45 5.11 -12.56
N ASP A 14 -0.83 5.41 -12.85
CA ASP A 14 -1.35 6.72 -13.27
C ASP A 14 -1.68 7.60 -12.04
N LEU A 15 -0.66 7.94 -11.26
CA LEU A 15 -0.82 8.54 -9.93
C LEU A 15 -0.51 10.04 -9.86
N GLU A 16 -0.22 10.70 -10.99
CA GLU A 16 0.20 12.10 -11.05
C GLU A 16 -0.78 13.05 -10.34
N GLU A 17 -2.09 12.82 -10.51
CA GLU A 17 -3.13 13.72 -9.97
C GLU A 17 -3.43 13.49 -8.48
N VAL A 18 -3.04 12.34 -7.94
CA VAL A 18 -3.44 11.89 -6.59
C VAL A 18 -2.26 11.71 -5.62
N SER A 19 -1.05 11.57 -6.13
CA SER A 19 0.15 11.19 -5.36
C SER A 19 0.42 12.11 -4.17
N GLU A 20 0.49 13.43 -4.39
CA GLU A 20 0.76 14.41 -3.33
C GLU A 20 -0.31 14.38 -2.22
N GLN A 21 -1.58 14.21 -2.58
CA GLN A 21 -2.69 14.20 -1.63
C GLN A 21 -2.71 12.91 -0.79
N ILE A 22 -2.42 11.77 -1.42
CA ILE A 22 -2.34 10.48 -0.75
C ILE A 22 -1.11 10.46 0.17
N GLU A 23 0.07 10.82 -0.32
CA GLU A 23 1.30 10.89 0.47
C GLU A 23 1.13 11.77 1.70
N SER A 24 0.61 12.99 1.52
CA SER A 24 0.37 13.93 2.63
C SER A 24 -0.58 13.35 3.67
N SER A 25 -1.67 12.71 3.23
CA SER A 25 -2.63 12.08 4.14
C SER A 25 -2.01 10.94 4.94
N LEU A 26 -1.16 10.12 4.31
CA LEU A 26 -0.48 9.01 5.00
C LEU A 26 0.51 9.55 6.03
N VAL A 27 1.31 10.56 5.68
CA VAL A 27 2.24 11.23 6.61
C VAL A 27 1.49 11.81 7.82
N GLU A 28 0.40 12.54 7.58
CA GLU A 28 -0.43 13.13 8.64
C GLU A 28 -1.05 12.06 9.55
N TRP A 29 -1.52 10.96 8.96
CA TRP A 29 -2.12 9.86 9.71
C TRP A 29 -1.09 9.16 10.60
N LEU A 30 0.11 8.86 10.08
CA LEU A 30 1.18 8.25 10.87
C LEU A 30 1.59 9.14 12.05
N ALA A 31 1.76 10.44 11.80
CA ALA A 31 2.10 11.41 12.85
C ALA A 31 1.02 11.50 13.93
N SER A 32 -0.26 11.51 13.53
CA SER A 32 -1.40 11.62 14.45
C SER A 32 -1.57 10.39 15.34
N ASN A 33 -1.20 9.21 14.83
CA ASN A 33 -1.34 7.93 15.55
C ASN A 33 -0.04 7.48 16.23
N SER A 34 1.05 8.26 16.10
CA SER A 34 2.39 7.90 16.59
C SER A 34 2.83 6.50 16.12
N MET A 35 2.47 6.15 14.88
CA MET A 35 2.85 4.90 14.24
C MET A 35 4.12 5.11 13.42
N GLU A 36 5.07 4.19 13.55
CA GLU A 36 6.32 4.21 12.79
C GLU A 36 6.20 3.34 11.54
N ALA A 37 6.01 3.97 10.38
CA ALA A 37 6.02 3.30 9.08
C ALA A 37 6.74 4.16 8.05
N ASN A 38 7.12 3.56 6.92
CA ASN A 38 7.76 4.28 5.83
C ASN A 38 6.72 4.63 4.76
N VAL A 39 6.53 5.93 4.50
CA VAL A 39 5.74 6.41 3.37
C VAL A 39 6.58 6.32 2.11
N VAL A 40 6.05 5.62 1.11
CA VAL A 40 6.70 5.43 -0.19
C VAL A 40 5.96 6.28 -1.21
N ASN A 41 6.71 7.08 -1.95
CA ASN A 41 6.28 7.75 -3.16
C ASN A 41 7.43 7.68 -4.16
N HIS A 42 7.52 6.57 -4.89
CA HIS A 42 8.63 6.28 -5.79
C HIS A 42 8.12 5.89 -7.18
N GLN A 43 8.31 6.79 -8.13
CA GLN A 43 8.13 6.50 -9.54
C GLN A 43 9.41 5.86 -10.08
N HIS A 44 9.29 4.64 -10.58
CA HIS A 44 10.40 3.87 -11.12
C HIS A 44 10.84 4.41 -12.48
N GLU A 45 12.07 4.08 -12.89
CA GLU A 45 12.51 4.35 -14.26
C GLU A 45 11.72 3.50 -15.25
N ARG A 46 11.42 4.07 -16.41
CA ARG A 46 10.77 3.34 -17.50
C ARG A 46 11.66 2.19 -17.97
N THR A 47 11.12 0.98 -17.99
CA THR A 47 11.81 -0.18 -18.54
C THR A 47 11.70 -0.20 -20.08
N PRO A 48 12.66 -0.81 -20.81
CA PRO A 48 12.68 -0.77 -22.28
C PRO A 48 11.50 -1.47 -22.98
N ASP A 49 10.76 -2.31 -22.26
CA ASP A 49 9.59 -3.05 -22.73
C ASP A 49 8.29 -2.22 -22.69
N LEU A 50 8.27 -1.08 -21.99
CA LEU A 50 7.12 -0.19 -21.96
C LEU A 50 6.96 0.56 -23.29
N SER A 51 5.75 0.55 -23.83
CA SER A 51 5.39 1.40 -24.96
C SER A 51 5.32 2.87 -24.53
N PRO A 52 5.42 3.84 -25.47
CA PRO A 52 5.35 5.26 -25.13
C PRO A 52 4.09 5.72 -24.39
N GLU A 53 3.00 4.95 -24.47
CA GLU A 53 1.73 5.27 -23.81
C GLU A 53 1.55 4.56 -22.46
N ASP A 54 2.42 3.61 -22.12
CA ASP A 54 2.41 2.97 -20.80
C ASP A 54 3.05 3.87 -19.75
N TYR A 55 2.56 3.80 -18.51
CA TYR A 55 3.18 4.47 -17.36
C TYR A 55 4.35 3.65 -16.82
N ALA A 56 5.35 4.31 -16.26
CA ALA A 56 6.35 3.62 -15.44
C ALA A 56 5.71 3.19 -14.13
N ASP A 57 6.16 2.07 -13.56
CA ASP A 57 5.67 1.61 -12.26
C ASP A 57 5.82 2.70 -11.20
N TRP A 58 4.85 2.78 -10.29
CA TRP A 58 4.83 3.78 -9.23
C TRP A 58 4.40 3.15 -7.92
N ASP A 59 5.34 3.06 -6.99
CA ASP A 59 5.04 2.66 -5.62
C ASP A 59 4.59 3.88 -4.82
N LEU A 60 3.30 3.93 -4.49
CA LEU A 60 2.73 4.94 -3.62
C LEU A 60 1.97 4.29 -2.46
N GLY A 61 2.41 4.52 -1.23
CA GLY A 61 1.71 4.06 -0.04
C GLY A 61 2.63 3.85 1.15
N LEU A 62 2.56 2.69 1.79
CA LEU A 62 3.23 2.40 3.06
C LEU A 62 3.97 1.07 3.06
N ASN A 63 5.16 1.08 3.65
CA ASN A 63 5.83 -0.11 4.18
C ASN A 63 5.71 -0.14 5.71
N ILE A 64 5.22 -1.26 6.23
CA ILE A 64 4.83 -1.45 7.62
C ILE A 64 5.64 -2.61 8.19
N THR A 65 6.39 -2.35 9.26
CA THR A 65 7.09 -3.42 9.97
C THR A 65 6.11 -4.27 10.76
N ILE A 66 6.40 -5.56 10.93
CA ILE A 66 5.52 -6.48 11.66
C ILE A 66 5.20 -6.02 13.09
N GLY A 67 6.10 -5.25 13.71
CA GLY A 67 5.90 -4.70 15.06
C GLY A 67 4.80 -3.65 15.18
N GLN A 68 4.31 -3.11 14.06
CA GLN A 68 3.28 -2.06 14.00
C GLN A 68 1.92 -2.59 13.52
N ILE A 69 1.77 -3.90 13.42
CA ILE A 69 0.57 -4.54 12.86
C ILE A 69 -0.70 -4.34 13.68
N ASN A 70 -0.55 -3.95 14.94
CA ASN A 70 -1.66 -3.58 15.82
C ASN A 70 -2.46 -2.37 15.31
N PHE A 71 -1.87 -1.53 14.45
CA PHE A 71 -2.55 -0.40 13.80
C PHE A 71 -3.22 -0.77 12.47
N LEU A 72 -3.09 -2.02 12.03
CA LEU A 72 -3.56 -2.44 10.71
C LEU A 72 -5.06 -2.20 10.49
N PRO A 73 -5.99 -2.48 11.43
CA PRO A 73 -7.41 -2.21 11.22
C PRO A 73 -7.71 -0.73 10.94
N GLU A 74 -7.16 0.17 11.76
CA GLU A 74 -7.36 1.61 11.62
C GLU A 74 -6.69 2.15 10.35
N LEU A 75 -5.55 1.58 9.97
CA LEU A 75 -4.85 1.94 8.75
C LEU A 75 -5.59 1.49 7.49
N LEU A 76 -6.18 0.29 7.52
CA LEU A 76 -7.03 -0.22 6.43
C LEU A 76 -8.29 0.65 6.27
N ASP A 77 -8.90 1.08 7.36
CA ASP A 77 -10.03 2.01 7.31
C ASP A 77 -9.62 3.37 6.73
N HIS A 78 -8.44 3.89 7.12
CA HIS A 78 -7.93 5.16 6.58
C HIS A 78 -7.64 5.09 5.08
N THR A 79 -6.87 4.07 4.67
CA THR A 79 -6.50 3.86 3.26
C THR A 79 -7.72 3.54 2.40
N TYR A 80 -8.72 2.83 2.94
CA TYR A 80 -10.01 2.67 2.26
C TYR A 80 -10.75 4.01 2.06
N GLY A 81 -10.68 4.92 3.04
CA GLY A 81 -11.19 6.28 2.87
C GLY A 81 -10.50 7.04 1.73
N LEU A 82 -9.19 6.90 1.60
CA LEU A 82 -8.42 7.46 0.48
C LEU A 82 -8.79 6.81 -0.86
N ALA A 83 -8.93 5.50 -0.88
CA ALA A 83 -9.37 4.72 -2.05
C ALA A 83 -10.69 5.27 -2.61
N LEU A 84 -11.70 5.44 -1.74
CA LEU A 84 -12.99 6.00 -2.12
C LEU A 84 -12.89 7.47 -2.58
N LYS A 85 -12.11 8.29 -1.87
CA LYS A 85 -11.96 9.72 -2.18
C LYS A 85 -11.32 9.94 -3.56
N HIS A 86 -10.34 9.11 -3.91
CA HIS A 86 -9.55 9.26 -5.12
C HIS A 86 -9.98 8.33 -6.26
N ASN A 87 -11.05 7.55 -6.06
CA ASN A 87 -11.51 6.53 -6.99
C ASN A 87 -10.39 5.59 -7.44
N ARG A 88 -9.65 5.07 -6.46
CA ARG A 88 -8.55 4.13 -6.64
C ARG A 88 -8.78 2.87 -5.81
N ASP A 89 -8.17 1.79 -6.25
CA ASP A 89 -7.96 0.62 -5.40
C ASP A 89 -6.56 0.67 -4.78
N PHE A 90 -6.38 -0.13 -3.74
CA PHE A 90 -5.14 -0.36 -3.03
C PHE A 90 -4.91 -1.86 -2.96
N VAL A 91 -3.65 -2.25 -2.85
CA VAL A 91 -3.21 -3.63 -2.61
C VAL A 91 -2.54 -3.73 -1.25
N VAL A 92 -2.85 -4.78 -0.51
CA VAL A 92 -2.07 -5.21 0.65
C VAL A 92 -1.28 -6.43 0.25
N GLY A 93 0.01 -6.42 0.55
CA GLY A 93 0.86 -7.61 0.43
C GLY A 93 1.88 -7.70 1.55
N TYR A 94 2.66 -8.76 1.54
CA TYR A 94 3.72 -8.99 2.51
C TYR A 94 5.08 -9.00 1.84
N TYR A 95 6.13 -8.75 2.63
CA TYR A 95 7.50 -9.02 2.23
C TYR A 95 8.18 -9.96 3.24
N SER A 96 9.01 -10.85 2.74
CA SER A 96 9.85 -11.74 3.54
C SER A 96 11.30 -11.51 3.18
N GLU A 97 12.07 -10.95 4.11
CA GLU A 97 13.52 -10.77 3.92
C GLU A 97 14.25 -12.11 3.83
N ALA A 98 13.75 -13.13 4.53
CA ALA A 98 14.34 -14.47 4.55
C ALA A 98 14.31 -15.14 3.16
N SER A 99 13.24 -14.94 2.39
CA SER A 99 13.12 -15.49 1.03
C SER A 99 13.42 -14.46 -0.07
N GLY A 100 13.42 -13.17 0.25
CA GLY A 100 13.53 -12.08 -0.73
C GLY A 100 12.29 -11.95 -1.62
N ILE A 101 11.12 -12.41 -1.14
CA ILE A 101 9.87 -12.44 -1.91
C ILE A 101 8.89 -11.42 -1.33
N SER A 102 8.20 -10.71 -2.22
CA SER A 102 6.96 -9.99 -1.95
C SER A 102 5.79 -10.64 -2.69
N GLU A 103 4.61 -10.65 -2.08
CA GLU A 103 3.40 -11.18 -2.70
C GLU A 103 2.16 -10.42 -2.23
N ASP A 104 1.27 -10.14 -3.18
CA ASP A 104 -0.02 -9.52 -2.92
C ASP A 104 -0.95 -10.48 -2.21
N ILE A 105 -1.59 -10.00 -1.15
CA ILE A 105 -2.59 -10.76 -0.39
C ILE A 105 -3.98 -10.48 -0.95
N THR A 106 -4.33 -9.19 -1.11
CA THR A 106 -5.67 -8.78 -1.55
C THR A 106 -5.72 -7.33 -1.99
N PHE A 107 -6.66 -7.05 -2.90
CA PHE A 107 -7.00 -5.71 -3.37
C PHE A 107 -8.27 -5.22 -2.65
N PHE A 108 -8.36 -3.91 -2.40
CA PHE A 108 -9.50 -3.26 -1.76
C PHE A 108 -9.61 -1.81 -2.24
N GLY A 109 -10.81 -1.23 -2.24
CA GLY A 109 -10.98 0.18 -2.60
C GLY A 109 -12.28 0.53 -3.29
N ALA A 110 -12.21 1.51 -4.19
CA ALA A 110 -13.34 2.03 -4.95
C ALA A 110 -14.07 0.93 -5.75
N GLU A 111 -13.34 0.02 -6.38
CA GLU A 111 -13.90 -1.07 -7.17
C GLU A 111 -13.91 -2.40 -6.39
N SER A 112 -12.84 -2.71 -5.67
CA SER A 112 -12.69 -3.98 -4.93
C SER A 112 -13.47 -4.03 -3.60
N GLY A 113 -14.00 -2.90 -3.12
CA GLY A 113 -14.77 -2.82 -1.89
C GLY A 113 -13.92 -2.79 -0.61
N LYS A 114 -14.55 -3.00 0.55
CA LYS A 114 -13.87 -2.87 1.85
C LYS A 114 -12.76 -3.92 2.04
N PRO A 115 -11.64 -3.55 2.69
CA PRO A 115 -10.61 -4.51 3.07
C PRO A 115 -11.15 -5.52 4.08
N LYS A 116 -10.67 -6.77 4.00
CA LYS A 116 -11.03 -7.86 4.90
C LYS A 116 -9.86 -8.17 5.83
N THR A 117 -9.85 -7.55 7.01
CA THR A 117 -8.76 -7.67 7.98
C THR A 117 -8.49 -9.12 8.40
N GLU A 118 -9.53 -9.97 8.48
CA GLU A 118 -9.39 -11.38 8.82
C GLU A 118 -8.54 -12.13 7.80
N GLN A 119 -8.78 -11.89 6.51
CA GLN A 119 -8.02 -12.51 5.43
C GLN A 119 -6.54 -12.14 5.53
N ILE A 120 -6.23 -10.85 5.75
CA ILE A 120 -4.84 -10.39 5.88
C ILE A 120 -4.17 -11.03 7.10
N THR A 121 -4.87 -11.05 8.23
CA THR A 121 -4.36 -11.62 9.50
C THR A 121 -4.07 -13.12 9.40
N GLU A 122 -4.74 -13.87 8.53
CA GLU A 122 -4.45 -15.28 8.31
C GLU A 122 -3.07 -15.53 7.69
N PHE A 123 -2.57 -14.62 6.86
CA PHE A 123 -1.22 -14.73 6.28
C PHE A 123 -0.12 -14.47 7.31
N LEU A 124 -0.45 -13.80 8.41
CA LEU A 124 0.49 -13.31 9.41
C LEU A 124 0.69 -14.28 10.60
N LYS A 125 0.03 -15.44 10.55
CA LYS A 125 0.13 -16.51 11.55
C LYS A 125 1.24 -17.50 11.19
#